data_AF-A0A953I1M9-F1
#
_entry.id   AF-A0A953I1M9-F1
#
_cell.length_a   1.000
_cell.length_b   1.000
_cell.length_c   1.000
_cell.angle_alpha   90.00
_cell.angle_beta   90.00
_cell.angle_gamma   90.00
#
_symmetry.space_group_name_H-M   'P 1'
#
loop_
_entity.id
_entity.type
_entity.pdbx_description
1 polymer ?
#
loop_
_entity_poly.entity_id
_entity_poly.type
_entity_poly.pdbx_seq_one_letter_code
_entity_poly.pdbx_strand_id
1 'polypeptide(L)'
;MPQCPPGSFSYTVRPGDNFWTLAWRFGTTPQAIARANPGVNSWSLRIGQTLCIPGWSPWVTPPQGRCPQGWEPYRIQPGDTLGNIAWERQTTVANLLRVNPVNPNNLRIGQIICVPAR
;
A
#
# COMPACT_ATOMS: atom_id res chain seq x y z
N MET A 1 -12.61 -10.90 -1.10
CA MET A 1 -12.08 -10.27 -2.35
C MET A 1 -10.70 -10.85 -2.59
N PRO A 2 -10.32 -11.19 -3.84
CA PRO A 2 -8.95 -11.54 -4.10
C PRO A 2 -8.07 -10.38 -3.65
N GLN A 3 -7.18 -10.68 -2.73
CA GLN A 3 -6.21 -9.76 -2.16
C GLN A 3 -5.35 -9.16 -3.27
N CYS A 4 -5.10 -7.85 -3.21
CA CYS A 4 -4.21 -7.21 -4.16
C CYS A 4 -2.81 -7.85 -4.11
N PRO A 5 -2.09 -7.92 -5.24
CA PRO A 5 -0.74 -8.45 -5.26
C PRO A 5 0.16 -7.79 -4.20
N PRO A 6 1.16 -8.49 -3.65
CA PRO A 6 2.12 -7.89 -2.72
C PRO A 6 2.74 -6.61 -3.29
N GLY A 7 2.91 -5.59 -2.44
CA GLY A 7 3.39 -4.26 -2.88
C GLY A 7 2.36 -3.39 -3.61
N SER A 8 1.07 -3.75 -3.53
CA SER A 8 -0.04 -2.92 -3.99
C SER A 8 -1.15 -2.81 -2.94
N PHE A 9 -2.02 -1.82 -3.08
CA PHE A 9 -3.16 -1.62 -2.19
C PHE A 9 -4.46 -1.44 -2.97
N SER A 10 -5.58 -1.73 -2.31
CA SER A 10 -6.90 -1.51 -2.86
C SER A 10 -7.23 -0.01 -2.89
N TYR A 11 -7.69 0.48 -4.02
CA TYR A 11 -8.09 1.86 -4.24
C TYR A 11 -9.43 1.91 -4.96
N THR A 12 -10.37 2.69 -4.44
CA THR A 12 -11.65 2.94 -5.08
C THR A 12 -11.55 4.17 -5.98
N VAL A 13 -11.79 3.98 -7.28
CA VAL A 13 -11.79 5.01 -8.32
C VAL A 13 -12.76 6.13 -7.96
N ARG A 14 -12.26 7.36 -8.06
CA ARG A 14 -12.96 8.62 -7.80
C ARG A 14 -13.18 9.39 -9.12
N PRO A 15 -14.07 10.39 -9.12
CA PRO A 15 -14.23 11.27 -10.28
C PRO A 15 -12.89 11.90 -10.70
N GLY A 16 -12.55 11.81 -11.98
CA GLY A 16 -11.31 12.36 -12.55
C GLY A 16 -10.08 11.44 -12.49
N ASP A 17 -10.20 10.27 -11.89
CA ASP A 17 -9.09 9.30 -11.89
C ASP A 17 -8.91 8.63 -13.25
N ASN A 18 -7.65 8.42 -13.61
CA ASN A 18 -7.23 7.56 -14.71
C ASN A 18 -5.88 6.94 -14.34
N PHE A 19 -5.38 5.99 -15.13
CA PHE A 19 -4.12 5.31 -14.80
C PHE A 19 -2.92 6.26 -14.74
N TRP A 20 -2.92 7.37 -15.50
CA TRP A 20 -1.87 8.37 -15.42
C TRP A 20 -1.88 9.14 -14.11
N THR A 21 -3.04 9.68 -13.71
CA THR A 21 -3.16 10.46 -12.48
C THR A 21 -2.91 9.60 -11.24
N LEU A 22 -3.39 8.34 -11.25
CA LEU A 22 -3.13 7.37 -10.19
C LEU A 22 -1.65 6.97 -10.13
N ALA A 23 -1.02 6.72 -11.28
CA ALA A 23 0.39 6.37 -11.34
C ALA A 23 1.28 7.46 -10.75
N TRP A 24 1.04 8.71 -11.15
CA TRP A 24 1.76 9.86 -10.62
C TRP A 24 1.55 10.02 -9.11
N ARG A 25 0.29 9.92 -8.65
CA ARG A 25 -0.08 10.10 -7.24
C ARG A 25 0.58 9.07 -6.31
N PHE A 26 0.71 7.83 -6.76
CA PHE A 26 1.16 6.71 -5.91
C PHE A 26 2.58 6.24 -6.23
N GLY A 27 3.30 6.97 -7.09
CA GLY A 27 4.70 6.67 -7.42
C GLY A 27 4.87 5.36 -8.18
N THR A 28 3.99 5.10 -9.15
CA THR A 28 4.05 3.91 -10.02
C THR A 28 3.90 4.30 -11.49
N THR A 29 3.59 3.35 -12.38
CA THR A 29 3.35 3.58 -13.81
C THR A 29 1.98 3.08 -14.24
N PRO A 30 1.38 3.67 -15.30
CA PRO A 30 0.12 3.18 -15.86
C PRO A 30 0.19 1.69 -16.26
N GLN A 31 1.34 1.26 -16.77
CA GLN A 31 1.58 -0.13 -17.16
C GLN A 31 1.62 -1.07 -15.95
N ALA A 32 2.22 -0.65 -14.84
CA ALA A 32 2.21 -1.44 -13.60
C ALA A 32 0.78 -1.58 -13.05
N ILE A 33 -0.02 -0.51 -13.09
CA ILE A 33 -1.43 -0.55 -12.71
C ILE A 33 -2.19 -1.52 -13.62
N ALA A 34 -1.99 -1.47 -14.94
CA ALA A 34 -2.64 -2.39 -15.87
C ALA A 34 -2.27 -3.86 -15.59
N ARG A 35 -0.99 -4.15 -15.31
CA ARG A 35 -0.53 -5.51 -14.96
C ARG A 35 -1.13 -6.01 -13.65
N ALA A 36 -1.29 -5.14 -12.66
CA ALA A 36 -1.91 -5.49 -11.38
C ALA A 36 -3.44 -5.69 -11.47
N ASN A 37 -4.07 -5.22 -12.56
CA ASN A 37 -5.52 -5.28 -12.78
C ASN A 37 -5.84 -5.92 -14.14
N PRO A 38 -5.52 -7.21 -14.34
CA PRO A 38 -5.79 -7.89 -15.60
C PRO A 38 -7.30 -7.83 -15.92
N GLY A 39 -7.63 -7.48 -17.16
CA GLY A 39 -9.01 -7.35 -17.63
C GLY A 39 -9.68 -5.99 -17.36
N VAL A 40 -9.02 -5.06 -16.66
CA VAL A 40 -9.53 -3.69 -16.52
C VAL A 40 -9.19 -2.86 -17.76
N ASN A 41 -10.20 -2.24 -18.36
CA ASN A 41 -10.01 -1.27 -19.44
C ASN A 41 -9.62 0.10 -18.87
N SER A 42 -8.37 0.52 -19.09
CA SER A 42 -7.82 1.80 -18.62
C SER A 42 -8.52 3.05 -19.18
N TRP A 43 -9.21 2.93 -20.31
CA TRP A 43 -9.93 4.02 -20.97
C TRP A 43 -11.38 4.17 -20.48
N SER A 44 -11.84 3.25 -19.61
CA SER A 44 -13.24 3.11 -19.20
C SER A 44 -13.34 2.81 -17.69
N LEU A 45 -12.56 3.51 -16.87
CA LEU A 45 -12.68 3.34 -15.41
C LEU A 45 -14.04 3.85 -14.92
N ARG A 46 -14.68 3.06 -14.05
CA ARG A 46 -15.96 3.43 -13.44
C ARG A 46 -15.72 4.01 -12.06
N ILE A 47 -16.38 5.11 -11.73
CA ILE A 47 -16.38 5.63 -10.35
C ILE A 47 -16.92 4.54 -9.43
N GLY A 48 -16.26 4.32 -8.29
CA GLY A 48 -16.58 3.24 -7.36
C GLY A 48 -15.93 1.89 -7.70
N GLN A 49 -15.29 1.76 -8.87
CA GLN A 49 -14.51 0.57 -9.21
C GLN A 49 -13.32 0.42 -8.28
N THR A 50 -13.04 -0.79 -7.80
CA THR A 50 -11.84 -1.09 -7.03
C THR A 50 -10.71 -1.52 -7.94
N LEU A 51 -9.52 -0.95 -7.72
CA LEU A 51 -8.27 -1.28 -8.40
C LEU A 51 -7.21 -1.66 -7.37
N CYS A 52 -6.29 -2.53 -7.76
CA CYS A 52 -5.03 -2.75 -7.06
C CYS A 52 -3.98 -1.80 -7.61
N ILE A 53 -3.51 -0.87 -6.80
CA ILE A 53 -2.54 0.15 -7.20
C ILE A 53 -1.17 -0.21 -6.64
N PRO A 54 -0.19 -0.57 -7.49
CA PRO A 54 1.19 -0.72 -7.07
C PRO A 54 1.77 0.62 -6.61
N GLY A 55 2.74 0.58 -5.72
CA GLY A 55 3.39 1.78 -5.18
C GLY A 55 2.92 2.09 -3.77
N TRP A 56 2.98 3.36 -3.38
CA TRP A 56 2.83 3.74 -1.98
C TRP A 56 1.52 4.46 -1.72
N SER A 57 0.78 3.98 -0.73
CA SER A 57 -0.32 4.73 -0.14
C SER A 57 0.22 5.70 0.92
N PRO A 58 -0.08 7.00 0.84
CA PRO A 58 0.20 7.93 1.94
C PRO A 58 -0.68 7.67 3.17
N TRP A 59 -1.74 6.85 3.00
CA TRP A 59 -2.66 6.45 4.04
C TRP A 59 -2.57 4.94 4.17
N VAL A 60 -1.53 4.44 4.84
CA VAL A 60 -1.57 3.04 5.24
C VAL A 60 -2.47 2.96 6.47
N THR A 61 -3.63 2.43 6.19
CA THR A 61 -4.47 1.68 7.10
C THR A 61 -4.59 0.33 6.40
N PRO A 62 -4.52 -0.82 7.09
CA PRO A 62 -4.57 -2.10 6.41
C PRO A 62 -5.79 -2.13 5.48
N PRO A 63 -5.70 -2.70 4.25
CA PRO A 63 -6.73 -2.57 3.22
C PRO A 63 -8.15 -3.04 3.60
N GLN A 64 -8.33 -3.59 4.81
CA GLN A 64 -9.59 -4.04 5.41
C GLN A 64 -9.68 -3.70 6.92
N GLY A 65 -8.85 -2.78 7.42
CA GLY A 65 -8.73 -2.45 8.84
C GLY A 65 -8.04 -3.52 9.71
N ARG A 66 -7.51 -4.60 9.10
CA ARG A 66 -6.82 -5.69 9.79
C ARG A 66 -5.50 -6.05 9.14
N CYS A 67 -4.50 -6.32 9.95
CA CYS A 67 -3.22 -6.84 9.49
C CYS A 67 -3.33 -8.34 9.14
N PRO A 68 -2.44 -8.87 8.28
CA PRO A 68 -2.37 -10.31 8.02
C PRO A 68 -2.17 -11.13 9.30
N GLN A 69 -2.47 -12.44 9.24
CA GLN A 69 -2.20 -13.33 10.38
C GLN A 69 -0.71 -13.31 10.76
N GLY A 70 -0.42 -13.18 12.06
CA GLY A 70 0.94 -13.00 12.57
C GLY A 70 1.48 -11.58 12.47
N TRP A 71 0.64 -10.62 12.08
CA TRP A 71 0.97 -9.20 12.02
C TRP A 71 -0.03 -8.39 12.86
N GLU A 72 0.46 -7.31 13.49
CA GLU A 72 -0.33 -6.41 14.32
C GLU A 72 -0.20 -4.96 13.84
N PRO A 73 -1.21 -4.10 14.09
CA PRO A 73 -1.11 -2.70 13.76
C PRO A 73 -0.12 -1.99 14.68
N TYR A 74 0.74 -1.17 14.10
CA TYR A 74 1.72 -0.34 14.76
C TYR A 74 1.58 1.09 14.29
N ARG A 75 1.52 2.03 15.24
CA ARG A 75 1.46 3.45 14.96
C ARG A 75 2.88 4.02 14.95
N ILE A 76 3.30 4.55 13.81
CA ILE A 76 4.58 5.24 13.63
C ILE A 76 4.72 6.35 14.67
N GLN A 77 5.80 6.30 15.44
CA GLN A 77 6.20 7.24 16.48
C GLN A 77 7.26 8.23 15.96
N PRO A 78 7.49 9.35 16.68
CA PRO A 78 8.63 10.22 16.38
C PRO A 78 9.96 9.46 16.44
N GLY A 79 10.78 9.58 15.39
CA GLY A 79 12.10 8.93 15.29
C GLY A 79 12.09 7.53 14.66
N ASP A 80 10.92 7.00 14.31
CA ASP A 80 10.82 5.72 13.62
C ASP A 80 11.39 5.74 12.20
N THR A 81 12.02 4.63 11.86
CA THR A 81 12.41 4.26 10.49
C THR A 81 11.89 2.85 10.21
N LEU A 82 11.82 2.43 8.95
CA LEU A 82 11.55 1.00 8.71
C LEU A 82 12.71 0.12 9.20
N GLY A 83 13.93 0.65 9.29
CA GLY A 83 15.13 -0.08 9.71
C GLY A 83 15.08 -0.49 11.18
N ASN A 84 14.88 0.46 12.09
CA ASN A 84 14.80 0.16 13.52
C ASN A 84 13.53 -0.65 13.87
N ILE A 85 12.39 -0.38 13.22
CA ILE A 85 11.19 -1.22 13.38
C ILE A 85 11.46 -2.65 12.92
N ALA A 86 12.11 -2.84 11.77
CA ALA A 86 12.44 -4.18 11.28
C ALA A 86 13.36 -4.92 12.25
N TRP A 87 14.37 -4.25 12.78
CA TRP A 87 15.28 -4.79 13.78
C TRP A 87 14.54 -5.21 15.06
N GLU A 88 13.73 -4.33 15.65
CA GLU A 88 12.96 -4.61 16.87
C GLU A 88 12.00 -5.80 16.68
N ARG A 89 11.42 -5.92 15.49
CA ARG A 89 10.44 -6.95 15.14
C ARG A 89 11.06 -8.19 14.50
N GLN A 90 12.39 -8.32 14.56
CA GLN A 90 13.14 -9.46 14.03
C GLN A 90 12.77 -9.82 12.59
N THR A 91 12.60 -8.80 11.74
CA THR A 91 12.24 -8.92 10.33
C THR A 91 13.14 -8.05 9.46
N THR A 92 12.82 -7.93 8.17
CA THR A 92 13.56 -7.09 7.23
C THR A 92 12.68 -5.95 6.72
N VAL A 93 13.31 -4.84 6.32
CA VAL A 93 12.61 -3.73 5.65
C VAL A 93 11.84 -4.24 4.42
N ALA A 94 12.42 -5.18 3.66
CA ALA A 94 11.76 -5.80 2.52
C ALA A 94 10.47 -6.54 2.91
N ASN A 95 10.48 -7.29 4.02
CA ASN A 95 9.28 -7.96 4.53
C ASN A 95 8.23 -6.96 5.03
N LEU A 96 8.65 -5.88 5.70
CA LEU A 96 7.73 -4.80 6.08
C LEU A 96 7.07 -4.18 4.84
N LEU A 97 7.85 -3.82 3.82
CA LEU A 97 7.34 -3.21 2.58
C LEU A 97 6.44 -4.14 1.75
N ARG A 98 6.63 -5.47 1.87
CA ARG A 98 5.76 -6.44 1.20
C ARG A 98 4.31 -6.37 1.71
N VAL A 99 4.15 -6.12 3.01
CA VAL A 99 2.85 -6.02 3.68
C VAL A 99 2.33 -4.59 3.71
N ASN A 100 3.25 -3.62 3.69
CA ASN A 100 2.96 -2.20 3.85
C ASN A 100 3.37 -1.46 2.58
N PRO A 101 2.42 -1.08 1.70
CA PRO A 101 2.69 -0.21 0.58
C PRO A 101 2.90 1.23 1.08
N VAL A 102 3.95 1.46 1.88
CA VAL A 102 4.36 2.75 2.43
C VAL A 102 5.59 3.26 1.70
N ASN A 103 5.72 4.57 1.60
CA ASN A 103 6.97 5.16 1.12
C ASN A 103 8.02 5.08 2.23
N PRO A 104 9.12 4.33 2.06
CA PRO A 104 10.14 4.16 3.09
C PRO A 104 10.85 5.48 3.46
N ASN A 105 10.89 6.44 2.54
CA ASN A 105 11.54 7.74 2.73
C ASN A 105 10.58 8.82 3.22
N ASN A 106 9.32 8.48 3.50
CA ASN A 106 8.30 9.44 3.91
C ASN A 106 7.28 8.80 4.87
N LEU A 107 7.78 8.14 5.92
CA LEU A 107 6.94 7.68 7.02
C LEU A 107 6.37 8.89 7.77
N ARG A 108 5.06 8.86 8.04
CA ARG A 108 4.39 9.96 8.75
C ARG A 108 4.12 9.55 10.19
N ILE A 109 4.42 10.43 11.14
CA ILE A 109 4.03 10.24 12.54
C ILE A 109 2.51 10.03 12.61
N GLY A 110 2.10 9.02 13.37
CA GLY A 110 0.70 8.63 13.52
C GLY A 110 0.16 7.72 12.41
N GLN A 111 0.91 7.50 11.32
CA GLN A 111 0.58 6.50 10.30
C GLN A 111 0.54 5.10 10.92
N ILE A 112 -0.39 4.26 10.47
CA ILE A 112 -0.50 2.88 10.94
C ILE A 112 0.11 1.96 9.89
N ILE A 113 1.02 1.09 10.30
CA ILE A 113 1.56 0.01 9.47
C ILE A 113 1.33 -1.32 10.18
N CYS A 114 1.40 -2.41 9.44
CA CYS A 114 1.45 -3.75 10.02
C CYS A 114 2.89 -4.13 10.28
N VAL A 115 3.16 -4.66 11.47
CA VAL A 115 4.46 -5.24 11.83
C VAL A 115 4.27 -6.67 12.33
N PRO A 116 5.29 -7.54 12.33
CA PRO A 116 5.18 -8.85 12.97
C PRO A 116 4.72 -8.73 14.42
N ALA A 117 3.75 -9.57 14.80
CA ALA A 117 3.31 -9.70 16.17
C ALA A 117 4.47 -10.23 17.04
N ARG A 118 4.50 -9.84 18.32
CA ARG A 118 5.46 -10.37 19.30
C ARG A 118 5.09 -11.78 19.75
#